data_AF-A0A2A2XXC1-F1
#
_entry.id   AF-A0A2A2XXC1-F1
#
_cell.length_a   1.000
_cell.length_b   1.000
_cell.length_c   1.000
_cell.angle_alpha   90.00
_cell.angle_beta   90.00
_cell.angle_gamma   90.00
#
_symmetry.space_group_name_H-M   'P 1'
#
loop_
_entity.id
_entity.type
_entity.pdbx_description
1 polymer ?
#
loop_
_entity_poly.entity_id
_entity_poly.type
_entity_poly.pdbx_seq_one_letter_code
_entity_poly.pdbx_strand_id
1 'polypeptide(L)'
;MKKIKLAALLLVVGALGAKAQLVQSFSDIQFWTGSGENRSALVLQWNDGGTPASLAWGYRWSGNATGIGMLKAIAGQTTVSPAGDPTTVLETSSGADARMTLSIERYGFGDAIYAMSFYDGITTRSQADWASGNWAYDIFGGNFDYTNWGDTTVLTYNTPGSATYSSVSWFSSPIGASDRELVDGSWDAFHFAPGSVTSAVLQPDAVSVPEPSVVVLVAIALGFFVLKRRVDA
;
A
#
# COMPACT_ATOMS: atom_id res chain seq x y z
N MET A 1 25.42 -55.28 3.32
CA MET A 1 25.88 -53.89 3.57
C MET A 1 25.64 -53.04 2.32
N LYS A 2 24.43 -52.47 2.16
CA LYS A 2 24.09 -51.59 1.03
C LYS A 2 24.51 -50.15 1.39
N LYS A 3 25.46 -49.60 0.63
CA LYS A 3 25.95 -48.23 0.79
C LYS A 3 24.84 -47.26 0.36
N ILE A 4 24.19 -46.60 1.31
CA ILE A 4 23.26 -45.50 1.04
C ILE A 4 24.14 -44.29 0.66
N LYS A 5 24.10 -43.88 -0.60
CA LYS A 5 24.73 -42.64 -1.05
C LYS A 5 23.82 -41.48 -0.64
N LEU A 6 24.24 -40.73 0.38
CA LEU A 6 23.60 -39.50 0.79
C LEU A 6 24.01 -38.41 -0.22
N ALA A 7 23.14 -38.11 -1.19
CA ALA A 7 23.30 -36.95 -2.04
C ALA A 7 22.78 -35.73 -1.28
N ALA A 8 23.70 -34.88 -0.81
CA ALA A 8 23.36 -33.57 -0.27
C ALA A 8 22.88 -32.67 -1.41
N LEU A 9 21.58 -32.40 -1.48
CA LEU A 9 21.03 -31.39 -2.37
C LEU A 9 21.32 -30.03 -1.72
N LEU A 10 22.36 -29.34 -2.21
CA LEU A 10 22.58 -27.92 -1.87
C LEU A 10 21.44 -27.11 -2.51
N LEU A 11 20.43 -26.77 -1.71
CA LEU A 11 19.43 -25.78 -2.09
C LEU A 11 20.07 -24.40 -1.91
N VAL A 12 20.75 -23.89 -2.94
CA VAL A 12 21.16 -22.49 -2.99
C VAL A 12 19.89 -21.68 -3.28
N VAL A 13 19.16 -21.29 -2.24
CA VAL A 13 18.18 -20.21 -2.36
C VAL A 13 18.99 -18.93 -2.35
N GLY A 14 19.36 -18.46 -3.55
CA GLY A 14 19.87 -17.11 -3.69
C GLY A 14 18.72 -16.15 -3.41
N ALA A 15 18.71 -15.55 -2.22
CA ALA A 15 17.91 -14.36 -1.94
C ALA A 15 18.49 -13.22 -2.79
N LEU A 16 18.05 -13.13 -4.05
CA LEU A 16 18.23 -11.95 -4.86
C LEU A 16 17.30 -10.90 -4.26
N GLY A 17 17.83 -10.08 -3.35
CA GLY A 17 17.13 -8.91 -2.87
C GLY A 17 16.62 -8.12 -4.06
N ALA A 18 15.30 -8.02 -4.20
CA ALA A 18 14.68 -7.28 -5.29
C ALA A 18 15.19 -5.84 -5.21
N LYS A 19 15.89 -5.39 -6.25
CA LYS A 19 16.27 -3.98 -6.35
C LYS A 19 15.00 -3.16 -6.55
N ALA A 20 14.98 -1.96 -5.97
CA ALA A 20 13.95 -0.97 -6.24
C ALA A 20 13.80 -0.80 -7.76
N GLN A 21 12.59 -1.03 -8.26
CA GLN A 21 12.23 -0.91 -9.67
C GLN A 21 11.16 0.18 -9.77
N LEU A 22 11.41 1.18 -10.59
CA LEU A 22 10.42 2.23 -10.87
C LEU A 22 9.17 1.63 -11.51
N VAL A 23 8.01 2.08 -11.05
CA VAL A 23 6.71 1.70 -11.61
C VAL A 23 6.41 2.59 -12.81
N GLN A 24 6.56 2.06 -14.02
CA GLN A 24 6.13 2.72 -15.26
C GLN A 24 4.67 2.38 -15.60
N SER A 25 4.21 1.23 -15.11
CA SER A 25 2.86 0.72 -15.35
C SER A 25 2.44 -0.27 -14.26
N PHE A 26 1.16 -0.67 -14.25
CA PHE A 26 0.64 -1.67 -13.32
C PHE A 26 1.38 -3.02 -13.37
N SER A 27 2.02 -3.40 -14.49
CA SER A 27 2.80 -4.64 -14.55
C SER A 27 4.09 -4.59 -13.74
N ASP A 28 4.58 -3.40 -13.40
CA ASP A 28 5.78 -3.23 -12.57
C ASP A 28 5.47 -3.34 -11.06
N ILE A 29 4.19 -3.22 -10.68
CA ILE A 29 3.76 -3.36 -9.29
C ILE A 29 3.90 -4.82 -8.86
N GLN A 30 4.70 -5.06 -7.82
CA GLN A 30 5.00 -6.40 -7.34
C GLN A 30 4.02 -6.87 -6.26
N PHE A 31 3.64 -5.99 -5.33
CA PHE A 31 2.68 -6.33 -4.27
C PHE A 31 1.26 -5.95 -4.66
N TRP A 32 0.38 -6.94 -4.76
CA TRP A 32 -1.05 -6.77 -5.00
C TRP A 32 -1.87 -7.38 -3.87
N THR A 33 -2.92 -6.67 -3.44
CA THR A 33 -3.94 -7.21 -2.52
C THR A 33 -5.33 -7.18 -3.14
N GLY A 34 -6.24 -7.97 -2.59
CA GLY A 34 -7.59 -8.14 -3.10
C GLY A 34 -7.68 -9.01 -4.34
N SER A 35 -8.89 -9.08 -4.92
CA SER A 35 -9.21 -9.92 -6.07
C SER A 35 -10.34 -9.30 -6.89
N GLY A 36 -10.25 -9.44 -8.21
CA GLY A 36 -11.27 -8.96 -9.13
C GLY A 36 -10.69 -8.38 -10.40
N GLU A 37 -11.60 -7.93 -11.26
CA GLU A 37 -11.29 -7.41 -12.60
C GLU A 37 -10.76 -5.98 -12.56
N ASN A 38 -11.25 -5.16 -11.62
CA ASN A 38 -10.83 -3.78 -11.46
C ASN A 38 -9.52 -3.69 -10.69
N ARG A 39 -8.69 -2.69 -11.02
CA ARG A 39 -7.37 -2.46 -10.44
C ARG A 39 -7.13 -0.98 -10.17
N SER A 40 -6.41 -0.70 -9.09
CA SER A 40 -5.95 0.64 -8.73
C SER A 40 -4.56 0.55 -8.13
N ALA A 41 -3.78 1.63 -8.24
CA ALA A 41 -2.50 1.75 -7.57
C ALA A 41 -2.60 2.75 -6.41
N LEU A 42 -2.00 2.40 -5.28
CA LEU A 42 -1.72 3.30 -4.18
C LEU A 42 -0.26 3.74 -4.28
N VAL A 43 -0.01 5.05 -4.19
CA VAL A 43 1.33 5.64 -4.04
C VAL A 43 1.44 6.28 -2.66
N LEU A 44 2.51 5.96 -1.94
CA LEU A 44 2.83 6.57 -0.65
C LEU A 44 4.18 7.27 -0.72
N GLN A 45 4.23 8.55 -0.33
CA GLN A 45 5.43 9.37 -0.36
C GLN A 45 5.61 10.14 0.94
N TRP A 46 6.73 9.96 1.61
CA TRP A 46 6.95 10.52 2.95
C TRP A 46 7.57 11.92 2.95
N ASN A 47 8.18 12.35 1.84
CA ASN A 47 8.81 13.67 1.70
C ASN A 47 9.81 14.03 2.82
N ASP A 48 10.50 13.01 3.37
CA ASP A 48 11.46 13.14 4.47
C ASP A 48 12.93 13.00 4.02
N GLY A 49 13.18 12.97 2.71
CA GLY A 49 14.51 12.80 2.11
C GLY A 49 15.08 11.38 2.18
N GLY A 50 14.36 10.41 2.74
CA GLY A 50 14.80 9.02 2.81
C GLY A 50 14.59 8.24 1.49
N THR A 51 15.18 7.04 1.43
CA THR A 51 15.10 6.12 0.29
C THR A 51 14.44 4.81 0.72
N PRO A 52 13.45 4.28 -0.04
CA PRO A 52 12.84 4.86 -1.24
C PRO A 52 12.01 6.11 -0.90
N ALA A 53 11.98 7.09 -1.81
CA ALA A 53 11.25 8.34 -1.59
C ALA A 53 9.73 8.12 -1.63
N SER A 54 9.27 7.22 -2.50
CA SER A 54 7.88 6.81 -2.63
C SER A 54 7.77 5.33 -3.00
N LEU A 55 6.67 4.71 -2.60
CA LEU A 55 6.39 3.28 -2.81
C LEU A 55 5.00 3.10 -3.42
N ALA A 56 4.82 2.06 -4.23
CA ALA A 56 3.54 1.69 -4.81
C ALA A 56 3.08 0.27 -4.49
N TRP A 57 1.78 0.15 -4.23
CA TRP A 57 1.03 -1.09 -4.07
C TRP A 57 -0.10 -1.16 -5.09
N GLY A 58 -0.54 -2.37 -5.41
CA GLY A 58 -1.69 -2.63 -6.25
C GLY A 58 -2.88 -3.16 -5.44
N TYR A 59 -4.08 -2.78 -5.86
CA TYR A 59 -5.33 -3.24 -5.27
C TYR A 59 -6.29 -3.73 -6.35
N ARG A 60 -6.96 -4.86 -6.08
CA ARG A 60 -7.97 -5.46 -6.96
C ARG A 60 -9.30 -5.62 -6.26
N TRP A 61 -10.39 -5.39 -6.98
CA TRP A 61 -11.75 -5.56 -6.47
C TRP A 61 -12.73 -5.94 -7.58
N SER A 62 -13.93 -6.33 -7.16
CA SER A 62 -15.12 -6.46 -8.00
C SER A 62 -16.25 -5.63 -7.38
N GLY A 63 -17.14 -5.06 -8.18
CA GLY A 63 -18.19 -4.15 -7.70
C GLY A 63 -17.61 -2.79 -7.28
N ASN A 64 -18.12 -2.22 -6.18
CA ASN A 64 -17.71 -0.91 -5.68
C ASN A 64 -16.53 -1.04 -4.69
N ALA A 65 -15.58 -0.11 -4.77
CA ALA A 65 -14.51 0.05 -3.79
C ALA A 65 -14.17 1.52 -3.60
N THR A 66 -13.58 1.87 -2.45
CA THR A 66 -13.19 3.24 -2.12
C THR A 66 -11.70 3.35 -1.83
N GLY A 67 -11.14 4.57 -1.91
CA GLY A 67 -9.75 4.86 -1.57
C GLY A 67 -9.38 4.41 -0.15
N ILE A 68 -10.27 4.64 0.83
CA ILE A 68 -10.06 4.18 2.21
C ILE A 68 -10.13 2.66 2.33
N GLY A 69 -10.99 2.01 1.54
CA GLY A 69 -11.08 0.56 1.46
C GLY A 69 -9.80 -0.06 0.93
N MET A 70 -9.21 0.54 -0.12
CA MET A 70 -7.90 0.16 -0.65
C MET A 70 -6.80 0.32 0.40
N LEU A 71 -6.73 1.47 1.07
CA LEU A 71 -5.75 1.72 2.13
C LEU A 71 -5.83 0.68 3.26
N LYS A 72 -7.03 0.42 3.78
CA LYS A 72 -7.26 -0.60 4.82
C LYS A 72 -6.93 -2.01 4.35
N ALA A 73 -7.20 -2.33 3.08
CA ALA A 73 -6.89 -3.65 2.51
C ALA A 73 -5.37 -3.87 2.32
N ILE A 74 -4.61 -2.79 2.12
CA ILE A 74 -3.15 -2.84 2.00
C ILE A 74 -2.49 -2.83 3.37
N ALA A 75 -2.84 -1.89 4.24
CA ALA A 75 -2.17 -1.71 5.52
C ALA A 75 -2.41 -2.89 6.47
N GLY A 76 -1.35 -3.63 6.81
CA GLY A 76 -1.44 -4.80 7.69
C GLY A 76 -1.98 -4.50 9.08
N GLN A 77 -1.86 -3.25 9.52
CA GLN A 77 -2.57 -2.73 10.69
C GLN A 77 -3.13 -1.34 10.42
N THR A 78 -4.43 -1.18 10.66
CA THR A 78 -5.09 0.11 10.72
C THR A 78 -5.68 0.32 12.10
N THR A 79 -5.49 1.52 12.67
CA THR A 79 -6.13 1.98 13.90
C THR A 79 -6.94 3.23 13.61
N VAL A 80 -8.17 3.28 14.12
CA VAL A 80 -9.01 4.49 14.10
C VAL A 80 -9.16 5.00 15.54
N SER A 81 -8.89 6.30 15.74
CA SER A 81 -8.96 6.97 17.03
C SER A 81 -9.80 8.25 16.94
N PRO A 82 -10.36 8.78 18.04
CA PRO A 82 -10.96 10.11 18.03
C PRO A 82 -9.92 11.16 17.66
N ALA A 83 -10.33 12.20 16.95
CA ALA A 83 -9.47 13.34 16.66
C ALA A 83 -8.86 13.95 17.94
N GLY A 84 -7.52 14.10 17.96
CA GLY A 84 -6.80 14.67 19.11
C GLY A 84 -6.62 13.73 20.30
N ASP A 85 -7.13 12.49 20.25
CA ASP A 85 -6.85 11.45 21.24
C ASP A 85 -6.39 10.14 20.55
N PRO A 86 -5.10 10.03 20.18
CA PRO A 86 -4.56 8.83 19.55
C PRO A 86 -4.46 7.64 20.50
N THR A 87 -4.77 7.80 21.79
CA THR A 87 -4.66 6.72 22.79
C THR A 87 -5.93 5.89 22.88
N THR A 88 -7.09 6.50 22.62
CA THR A 88 -8.35 5.79 22.52
C THR A 88 -8.47 5.12 21.16
N VAL A 89 -8.72 3.80 21.15
CA VAL A 89 -8.92 3.03 19.92
C VAL A 89 -10.42 2.78 19.72
N LEU A 90 -10.97 3.26 18.61
CA LEU A 90 -12.36 3.06 18.20
C LEU A 90 -12.52 1.79 17.35
N GLU A 91 -11.57 1.56 16.45
CA GLU A 91 -11.61 0.45 15.48
C GLU A 91 -10.18 0.01 15.17
N THR A 92 -10.01 -1.29 14.94
CA THR A 92 -8.81 -1.83 14.31
C THR A 92 -9.19 -2.71 13.13
N SER A 93 -8.33 -2.73 12.11
CA SER A 93 -8.44 -3.67 11.00
C SER A 93 -7.07 -4.12 10.53
N SER A 94 -7.03 -5.24 9.80
CA SER A 94 -5.81 -5.81 9.26
C SER A 94 -5.95 -6.03 7.77
N GLY A 95 -5.01 -5.49 7.01
CA GLY A 95 -4.80 -5.70 5.59
C GLY A 95 -3.68 -6.69 5.30
N ALA A 96 -3.16 -6.64 4.07
CA ALA A 96 -2.26 -7.66 3.55
C ALA A 96 -0.77 -7.41 3.85
N ASP A 97 -0.31 -6.15 3.85
CA ASP A 97 1.11 -5.82 4.02
C ASP A 97 1.41 -5.44 5.48
N ALA A 98 1.89 -6.40 6.26
CA ALA A 98 2.27 -6.22 7.66
C ALA A 98 3.34 -5.13 7.89
N ARG A 99 4.04 -4.71 6.84
CA ARG A 99 5.03 -3.63 6.90
C ARG A 99 4.39 -2.25 6.93
N MET A 100 3.15 -2.10 6.44
CA MET A 100 2.44 -0.82 6.40
C MET A 100 1.48 -0.69 7.59
N THR A 101 1.58 0.41 8.32
CA THR A 101 0.64 0.81 9.36
C THR A 101 -0.09 2.09 9.00
N LEU A 102 -1.38 2.15 9.31
CA LEU A 102 -2.26 3.27 9.02
C LEU A 102 -2.96 3.72 10.32
N SER A 103 -2.88 5.01 10.62
CA SER A 103 -3.64 5.64 11.69
C SER A 103 -4.62 6.63 11.09
N ILE A 104 -5.87 6.52 11.50
CA ILE A 104 -6.97 7.37 11.07
C ILE A 104 -7.53 8.09 12.30
N GLU A 105 -7.77 9.39 12.17
CA GLU A 105 -8.52 10.16 13.14
C GLU A 105 -9.96 10.36 12.67
N ARG A 106 -10.91 10.09 13.55
CA ARG A 106 -12.34 10.29 13.30
C ARG A 106 -12.79 11.65 13.81
N TYR A 107 -13.31 12.45 12.90
CA TYR A 107 -14.00 13.71 13.18
C TYR A 107 -15.51 13.53 13.01
N GLY A 108 -16.29 14.45 13.58
CA GLY A 108 -17.75 14.46 13.39
C GLY A 108 -18.18 14.71 11.94
N PHE A 109 -17.26 15.14 11.07
CA PHE A 109 -17.49 15.43 9.66
C PHE A 109 -16.73 14.47 8.72
N GLY A 110 -16.02 13.47 9.23
CA GLY A 110 -15.30 12.49 8.40
C GLY A 110 -14.04 11.94 9.04
N ASP A 111 -13.48 10.90 8.42
CA ASP A 111 -12.22 10.28 8.82
C ASP A 111 -11.05 10.92 8.05
N ALA A 112 -9.97 11.23 8.76
CA ALA A 112 -8.75 11.79 8.19
C ALA A 112 -7.56 10.84 8.42
N ILE A 113 -6.69 10.73 7.42
CA ILE A 113 -5.44 9.97 7.60
C ILE A 113 -4.49 10.81 8.44
N TYR A 114 -4.11 10.24 9.58
CA TYR A 114 -3.26 10.89 10.55
C TYR A 114 -1.80 10.49 10.40
N ALA A 115 -1.55 9.18 10.19
CA ALA A 115 -0.20 8.68 9.97
C ALA A 115 -0.19 7.46 9.06
N MET A 116 0.85 7.36 8.24
CA MET A 116 1.20 6.17 7.49
C MET A 116 2.68 5.88 7.66
N SER A 117 3.01 4.68 8.11
CA SER A 117 4.40 4.23 8.26
C SER A 117 4.63 2.93 7.50
N PHE A 118 5.88 2.73 7.08
CA PHE A 118 6.35 1.52 6.45
C PHE A 118 7.64 1.04 7.11
N TYR A 119 7.70 -0.23 7.47
CA TYR A 119 8.91 -0.86 8.00
C TYR A 119 9.09 -2.27 7.46
N ASP A 120 10.14 -2.50 6.68
CA ASP A 120 10.45 -3.79 6.05
C ASP A 120 11.46 -4.65 6.81
N GLY A 121 11.83 -4.26 8.04
CA GLY A 121 12.89 -4.89 8.81
C GLY A 121 14.25 -4.19 8.71
N ILE A 122 14.45 -3.39 7.65
CA ILE A 122 15.70 -2.68 7.37
C ILE A 122 15.45 -1.17 7.29
N THR A 123 14.44 -0.79 6.53
CA THR A 123 14.11 0.58 6.17
C THR A 123 12.85 1.01 6.93
N THR A 124 12.93 2.12 7.64
CA THR A 124 11.77 2.78 8.23
C THR A 124 11.43 4.02 7.41
N ARG A 125 10.18 4.11 6.99
CA ARG A 125 9.60 5.31 6.38
C ARG A 125 8.43 5.74 7.24
N SER A 126 8.47 6.97 7.74
CA SER A 126 7.40 7.57 8.52
C SER A 126 7.38 9.06 8.20
N GLN A 127 6.36 9.78 8.65
CA GLN A 127 6.43 11.24 8.57
C GLN A 127 7.53 11.76 9.52
N ALA A 128 8.45 12.57 8.99
CA ALA A 128 9.54 13.14 9.79
C ALA A 128 9.07 14.32 10.67
N ASP A 129 8.16 15.16 10.15
CA ASP A 129 7.74 16.40 10.81
C ASP A 129 6.35 16.27 11.45
N TRP A 130 6.20 15.32 12.38
CA TRP A 130 4.93 15.13 13.10
C TRP A 130 4.39 16.42 13.76
N ALA A 131 5.28 17.36 14.11
CA ALA A 131 4.92 18.61 14.73
C ALA A 131 4.25 19.62 13.78
N SER A 132 4.41 19.48 12.45
CA SER A 132 3.82 20.40 11.47
C SER A 132 3.67 19.78 10.09
N GLY A 133 2.44 19.57 9.62
CA GLY A 133 2.14 19.12 8.27
C GLY A 133 0.84 18.33 8.18
N ASN A 134 0.53 17.86 6.98
CA ASN A 134 -0.64 17.02 6.71
C ASN A 134 -0.34 16.03 5.58
N TRP A 135 -1.13 14.97 5.48
CA TRP A 135 -1.14 14.13 4.28
C TRP A 135 -1.95 14.84 3.19
N ALA A 136 -1.32 15.13 2.06
CA ALA A 136 -2.00 15.54 0.85
C ALA A 136 -2.50 14.31 0.09
N TYR A 137 -3.66 14.44 -0.56
CA TYR A 137 -4.29 13.37 -1.29
C TYR A 137 -4.54 13.79 -2.73
N ASP A 138 -3.78 13.20 -3.64
CA ASP A 138 -3.91 13.42 -5.07
C ASP A 138 -4.40 12.14 -5.75
N ILE A 139 -5.20 12.30 -6.79
CA ILE A 139 -5.85 11.19 -7.48
C ILE A 139 -5.69 11.32 -8.99
N PHE A 140 -5.88 10.21 -9.68
CA PHE A 140 -6.05 10.13 -11.11
C PHE A 140 -7.03 9.02 -11.48
N GLY A 141 -7.99 9.33 -12.34
CA GLY A 141 -9.01 8.40 -12.78
C GLY A 141 -10.16 8.30 -11.77
N GLY A 142 -11.37 8.69 -12.13
CA GLY A 142 -12.54 8.74 -11.25
C GLY A 142 -13.70 9.47 -11.89
N ASN A 143 -14.90 9.33 -11.31
CA ASN A 143 -16.08 10.05 -11.74
C ASN A 143 -16.92 10.48 -10.53
N PHE A 144 -16.88 11.77 -10.17
CA PHE A 144 -17.66 12.29 -9.05
C PHE A 144 -17.89 13.80 -9.18
N ASP A 145 -18.97 14.25 -8.55
CA ASP A 145 -19.27 15.67 -8.37
C ASP A 145 -18.67 16.17 -7.04
N TYR A 146 -18.20 17.40 -7.04
CA TYR A 146 -17.64 18.04 -5.85
C TYR A 146 -17.91 19.54 -5.83
N THR A 147 -17.84 20.13 -4.64
CA THR A 147 -17.89 21.57 -4.42
C THR A 147 -16.62 21.99 -3.72
N ASN A 148 -15.99 23.07 -4.19
CA ASN A 148 -14.87 23.64 -3.45
C ASN A 148 -15.34 24.22 -2.11
N TRP A 149 -14.47 24.22 -1.12
CA TRP A 149 -14.80 24.76 0.20
C TRP A 149 -15.27 26.22 0.10
N GLY A 150 -16.48 26.48 0.59
CA GLY A 150 -17.09 27.82 0.55
C GLY A 150 -17.73 28.21 -0.79
N ASP A 151 -17.75 27.31 -1.78
CA ASP A 151 -18.48 27.49 -3.04
C ASP A 151 -19.85 26.77 -2.99
N THR A 152 -20.76 27.21 -3.86
CA THR A 152 -22.06 26.57 -4.12
C THR A 152 -22.12 25.91 -5.50
N THR A 153 -21.13 26.17 -6.35
CA THR A 153 -21.04 25.60 -7.70
C THR A 153 -20.56 24.16 -7.62
N VAL A 154 -21.35 23.25 -8.19
CA VAL A 154 -20.97 21.85 -8.36
C VAL A 154 -20.09 21.70 -9.60
N LEU A 155 -18.94 21.09 -9.43
CA LEU A 155 -18.00 20.71 -10.49
C LEU A 155 -17.99 19.20 -10.63
N THR A 156 -17.66 18.71 -11.83
CA THR A 156 -17.54 17.27 -12.11
C THR A 156 -16.09 16.93 -12.43
N TYR A 157 -15.52 16.00 -11.67
CA TYR A 157 -14.29 15.32 -12.04
C TYR A 157 -14.64 14.03 -12.77
N ASN A 158 -14.28 13.92 -14.05
CA ASN A 158 -14.51 12.72 -14.85
C ASN A 158 -13.27 12.41 -15.70
N THR A 159 -12.43 11.52 -15.19
CA THR A 159 -11.17 11.13 -15.81
C THR A 159 -11.13 9.60 -15.87
N PRO A 160 -10.83 8.97 -17.02
CA PRO A 160 -10.62 7.53 -17.05
C PRO A 160 -9.31 7.14 -16.34
N GLY A 161 -9.25 5.92 -15.82
CA GLY A 161 -7.99 5.35 -15.32
C GLY A 161 -6.97 5.08 -16.42
N SER A 162 -5.73 4.80 -16.01
CA SER A 162 -4.62 4.43 -16.89
C SER A 162 -3.77 3.33 -16.27
N ALA A 163 -3.36 2.36 -17.08
CA ALA A 163 -2.40 1.35 -16.65
C ALA A 163 -0.96 1.86 -16.60
N THR A 164 -0.66 3.03 -17.20
CA THR A 164 0.69 3.61 -17.30
C THR A 164 0.84 4.87 -16.47
N TYR A 165 1.95 4.98 -15.74
CA TYR A 165 2.27 6.11 -14.87
C TYR A 165 2.55 7.40 -15.67
N SER A 166 3.15 7.29 -16.85
CA SER A 166 3.45 8.45 -17.72
C SER A 166 2.22 9.22 -18.20
N SER A 167 1.02 8.62 -18.08
CA SER A 167 -0.25 9.25 -18.44
C SER A 167 -0.97 9.87 -17.24
N VAL A 168 -0.45 9.67 -16.02
CA VAL A 168 -1.05 10.14 -14.78
C VAL A 168 -0.80 11.65 -14.65
N SER A 169 -1.90 12.41 -14.66
CA SER A 169 -1.90 13.84 -14.33
C SER A 169 -2.60 14.03 -13.00
N TRP A 170 -1.81 14.18 -11.94
CA TRP A 170 -2.31 14.27 -10.58
C TRP A 170 -3.30 15.43 -10.41
N PHE A 171 -4.45 15.12 -9.82
CA PHE A 171 -5.48 16.07 -9.44
C PHE A 171 -5.62 16.05 -7.93
N SER A 172 -5.53 17.21 -7.29
CA SER A 172 -5.69 17.28 -5.83
C SER A 172 -7.13 17.00 -5.44
N SER A 173 -7.32 15.97 -4.62
CA SER A 173 -8.65 15.45 -4.31
C SER A 173 -9.42 16.45 -3.43
N PRO A 174 -10.58 16.93 -3.85
CA PRO A 174 -11.45 17.79 -3.04
C PRO A 174 -12.30 16.97 -2.05
N ILE A 175 -12.24 15.63 -2.13
CA ILE A 175 -12.98 14.70 -1.29
C ILE A 175 -12.03 13.77 -0.54
N GLY A 176 -12.48 13.28 0.62
CA GLY A 176 -11.73 12.31 1.41
C GLY A 176 -11.67 10.93 0.75
N ALA A 177 -10.68 10.13 1.13
CA ALA A 177 -10.50 8.77 0.64
C ALA A 177 -11.72 7.85 0.88
N SER A 178 -12.53 8.17 1.89
CA SER A 178 -13.76 7.44 2.22
C SER A 178 -14.86 7.63 1.18
N ASP A 179 -14.98 8.83 0.62
CA ASP A 179 -16.00 9.17 -0.39
C ASP A 179 -15.47 8.97 -1.82
N ARG A 180 -14.17 8.70 -1.96
CA ARG A 180 -13.52 8.44 -3.24
C ARG A 180 -13.84 7.03 -3.73
N GLU A 181 -14.78 6.90 -4.66
CA GLU A 181 -15.02 5.64 -5.39
C GLU A 181 -13.92 5.35 -6.42
N LEU A 182 -13.33 4.15 -6.38
CA LEU A 182 -12.28 3.73 -7.30
C LEU A 182 -12.86 3.29 -8.65
N VAL A 183 -12.09 3.51 -9.72
CA VAL A 183 -12.39 3.04 -11.08
C VAL A 183 -11.22 2.22 -11.61
N ASP A 184 -11.42 1.29 -12.55
CA ASP A 184 -10.30 0.52 -13.10
C ASP A 184 -9.24 1.44 -13.72
N GLY A 185 -7.99 1.21 -13.34
CA GLY A 185 -6.84 2.02 -13.74
C GLY A 185 -6.64 3.28 -12.90
N SER A 186 -7.38 3.51 -11.81
CA SER A 186 -7.13 4.69 -10.97
C SER A 186 -5.78 4.63 -10.25
N TRP A 187 -5.26 5.81 -9.92
CA TRP A 187 -4.10 6.00 -9.07
C TRP A 187 -4.46 6.96 -7.96
N ASP A 188 -4.09 6.60 -6.73
CA ASP A 188 -4.33 7.40 -5.55
C ASP A 188 -2.99 7.58 -4.84
N ALA A 189 -2.59 8.82 -4.59
CA ALA A 189 -1.34 9.17 -3.94
C ALA A 189 -1.59 9.88 -2.62
N PHE A 190 -1.01 9.34 -1.55
CA PHE A 190 -0.84 10.06 -0.32
C PHE A 190 0.61 10.50 -0.20
N HIS A 191 0.82 11.80 -0.12
CA HIS A 191 2.15 12.36 0.07
C HIS A 191 2.15 13.32 1.25
N PHE A 192 3.11 13.17 2.14
CA PHE A 192 3.19 14.02 3.32
C PHE A 192 3.62 15.43 2.89
N ALA A 193 2.95 16.47 3.38
CA ALA A 193 3.25 17.87 3.09
C ALA A 193 3.81 18.54 4.37
N PRO A 194 5.14 18.50 4.59
CA PRO A 194 5.77 19.20 5.72
C PRO A 194 5.39 20.67 5.74
N GLY A 195 4.97 21.17 6.90
CA GLY A 195 4.53 22.56 7.05
C GLY A 195 3.32 22.93 6.18
N SER A 196 2.53 21.95 5.73
CA SER A 196 1.40 22.11 4.79
C SER A 196 1.80 22.61 3.40
N VAL A 197 3.06 22.40 3.00
CA VAL A 197 3.54 22.71 1.65
C VAL A 197 3.54 21.43 0.82
N THR A 198 2.65 21.36 -0.16
CA THR A 198 2.54 20.22 -1.07
C THR A 198 3.70 20.18 -2.05
N SER A 199 4.27 18.99 -2.28
CA SER A 199 5.23 18.73 -3.35
C SER A 199 4.59 17.91 -4.46
N ALA A 200 5.29 17.76 -5.58
CA ALA A 200 4.83 16.86 -6.64
C ALA A 200 4.95 15.40 -6.18
N VAL A 201 3.96 14.59 -6.57
CA VAL A 201 4.04 13.14 -6.42
C VAL A 201 5.13 12.59 -7.34
N LEU A 202 6.13 11.94 -6.73
CA LEU A 202 7.25 11.32 -7.40
C LEU A 202 6.84 9.98 -8.00
N GLN A 203 7.53 9.59 -9.06
CA GLN A 203 7.38 8.23 -9.59
C GLN A 203 7.80 7.21 -8.52
N PRO A 204 6.95 6.24 -8.19
CA PRO A 204 7.22 5.31 -7.09
C PRO A 204 8.08 4.13 -7.51
N ASP A 205 8.80 3.61 -6.53
CA ASP A 205 9.38 2.27 -6.60
C ASP A 205 8.31 1.23 -6.26
N ALA A 206 8.37 0.08 -6.93
CA ALA A 206 7.51 -1.06 -6.60
C ALA A 206 7.91 -1.59 -5.22
N VAL A 207 6.94 -1.69 -4.31
CA VAL A 207 7.17 -2.35 -3.03
C VAL A 207 7.37 -3.85 -3.26
N SER A 208 8.47 -4.40 -2.74
CA SER A 208 8.79 -5.81 -2.89
C SER A 208 7.76 -6.70 -2.18
N VAL A 209 7.53 -7.91 -2.67
CA VAL A 209 6.77 -8.91 -1.91
C VAL A 209 7.63 -9.41 -0.76
N PRO A 210 7.14 -9.43 0.50
CA PRO A 210 7.90 -9.98 1.63
C PRO A 210 8.32 -11.42 1.32
N GLU A 211 9.59 -11.75 1.52
CA GLU A 211 10.00 -13.14 1.39
C GLU A 211 9.28 -13.99 2.44
N PRO A 212 8.75 -15.17 2.10
CA PRO A 212 8.26 -16.09 3.11
C PRO A 212 9.41 -16.36 4.06
N SER A 213 9.17 -16.14 5.35
CA SER A 213 10.22 -16.31 6.36
C SER A 213 10.85 -17.69 6.19
N VAL A 214 12.18 -17.75 6.30
CA VAL A 214 12.95 -19.01 6.16
C VAL A 214 12.36 -20.13 7.03
N VAL A 215 11.71 -19.79 8.14
CA VAL A 215 10.96 -20.70 9.02
C VAL A 215 9.82 -21.41 8.29
N VAL A 216 9.04 -20.72 7.47
CA VAL A 216 7.95 -21.32 6.66
C VAL A 216 8.52 -22.23 5.58
N LEU A 217 9.58 -21.80 4.88
CA LEU A 217 10.28 -22.63 3.89
C LEU A 217 10.89 -23.90 4.51
N VAL A 218 11.50 -23.78 5.69
CA VAL A 218 12.07 -24.91 6.44
C VAL A 218 10.96 -25.83 6.97
N ALA A 219 9.84 -25.28 7.47
CA ALA A 219 8.71 -26.08 7.93
C ALA A 219 8.06 -26.87 6.78
N ILE A 220 7.89 -26.26 5.62
CA ILE A 220 7.40 -26.93 4.41
C ILE A 220 8.38 -28.04 3.99
N ALA A 221 9.68 -27.73 3.92
CA ALA A 221 10.71 -28.72 3.56
C ALA A 221 10.73 -29.91 4.54
N LEU A 222 10.70 -29.64 5.84
CA LEU A 222 10.64 -30.69 6.88
C LEU A 222 9.36 -31.51 6.80
N GLY A 223 8.21 -30.88 6.50
CA GLY A 223 6.94 -31.57 6.26
C GLY A 223 7.01 -32.58 5.11
N PHE A 224 7.61 -32.19 3.98
CA PHE A 224 7.84 -33.09 2.84
C PHE A 224 8.77 -34.27 3.19
N PHE A 225 9.80 -34.04 4.01
CA PHE A 225 10.69 -35.12 4.47
C PHE A 225 9.99 -36.14 5.39
N VAL A 226 9.08 -35.68 6.25
CA VAL A 226 8.29 -36.56 7.14
C VAL A 226 7.27 -37.37 6.34
N LEU A 227 6.61 -36.76 5.36
CA LEU A 227 5.65 -37.44 4.48
C LEU A 227 6.33 -38.51 3.62
N LYS A 228 7.51 -38.23 3.05
CA LYS A 228 8.27 -39.21 2.26
C LYS A 228 8.68 -40.44 3.09
N ARG A 229 9.12 -40.24 4.33
CA ARG A 229 9.48 -41.34 5.24
C ARG A 229 8.31 -42.26 5.63
N ARG A 230 7.05 -41.80 5.52
CA ARG A 230 5.86 -42.61 5.82
C ARG A 230 5.34 -43.42 4.64
N VAL A 231 5.69 -43.03 3.41
CA VAL A 231 5.33 -43.77 2.19
C VAL A 231 6.30 -44.91 1.93
N ASP A 232 7.54 -44.79 2.41
CA ASP A 232 8.61 -45.78 2.25
C ASP A 232 8.71 -46.79 3.43
N ALA A 233 7.73 -46.81 4.34
CA ALA A 233 7.65 -47.72 5.50
C ALA A 233 6.43 -48.64 5.38
#